data_AF-A0A563D6M7-F1
#
_entry.id   AF-A0A563D6M7-F1
#
_cell.length_a   1.000
_cell.length_b   1.000
_cell.length_c   1.000
_cell.angle_alpha   90.00
_cell.angle_beta   90.00
_cell.angle_gamma   90.00
#
_symmetry.space_group_name_H-M   'P 1'
#
loop_
_entity.id
_entity.type
_entity.pdbx_description
1 polymer ?
#
loop_
_entity_poly.entity_id
_entity_poly.type
_entity_poly.pdbx_seq_one_letter_code
_entity_poly.pdbx_strand_id
1 'polypeptide(L)'
;MIKAPLRLFDSLSPSKQLDTKPIDIAQRNIPAEQYNYFDYAELDSDGYDGYDIIRNNLAPSIGVCLVIFSELESNLEYHLYSLISERTDQLGMIITHPMTYEQKLLTYINLLRIFPVQENPSQYTKDVRQLKKHLKRAGEIRNIIAHAKWPSLTKDGFVFSSIDTTSSPNAEISLKYYKLDKDKLDEYRSYLNAVANTCNYVYSEYFG
;
A
#
# COMPACT_ATOMS: atom_id res chain seq x y z
N MET A 1 9.70 -16.54 -22.21
CA MET A 1 9.18 -15.60 -21.20
C MET A 1 8.10 -14.76 -21.86
N ILE A 2 6.82 -14.97 -21.50
CA ILE A 2 5.76 -14.04 -21.89
C ILE A 2 5.95 -12.80 -20.99
N LYS A 3 6.19 -11.63 -21.59
CA LYS A 3 6.31 -10.36 -20.86
C LYS A 3 4.96 -10.13 -20.15
N ALA A 4 4.98 -9.94 -18.83
CA ALA A 4 3.76 -9.61 -18.10
C ALA A 4 3.11 -8.36 -18.76
N PRO A 5 1.77 -8.32 -18.87
CA PRO A 5 1.09 -7.17 -19.46
C PRO A 5 1.47 -5.90 -18.70
N LEU A 6 1.80 -4.84 -19.45
CA LEU A 6 2.18 -3.56 -18.86
C LEU A 6 1.02 -3.03 -18.02
N ARG A 7 1.26 -2.79 -16.73
CA ARG A 7 0.25 -2.23 -15.84
C ARG A 7 0.05 -0.75 -16.15
N LEU A 8 -1.17 -0.24 -15.90
CA LEU A 8 -1.54 1.15 -16.17
C LEU A 8 -0.49 2.13 -15.61
N PHE A 9 -0.17 1.99 -14.32
CA PHE A 9 0.76 2.90 -13.63
C PHE A 9 2.19 2.84 -14.17
N ASP A 10 2.66 1.70 -14.67
CA ASP A 10 3.99 1.56 -15.27
C ASP A 10 4.12 2.36 -16.59
N SER A 11 3.01 2.72 -17.23
CA SER A 11 2.99 3.45 -18.51
C SER A 11 2.83 4.97 -18.38
N LEU A 12 2.58 5.47 -17.16
CA LEU A 12 2.23 6.87 -16.91
C LEU A 12 3.44 7.66 -16.39
N SER A 13 3.54 8.94 -16.77
CA SER A 13 4.47 9.87 -16.13
C SER A 13 4.07 10.15 -14.67
N PRO A 14 4.98 10.60 -13.79
CA PRO A 14 4.65 10.88 -12.38
C PRO A 14 3.46 11.83 -12.19
N SER A 15 3.36 12.89 -12.99
CA SER A 15 2.21 13.80 -12.96
C SER A 15 0.88 13.11 -13.32
N LYS A 16 0.90 12.21 -14.32
CA LYS A 16 -0.27 11.42 -14.70
C LYS A 16 -0.59 10.30 -13.70
N GLN A 17 0.41 9.72 -13.05
CA GLN A 17 0.23 8.79 -11.95
C GLN A 17 -0.51 9.47 -10.79
N LEU A 18 -0.13 10.71 -10.46
CA LEU A 18 -0.74 11.52 -9.39
C LEU A 18 -2.19 11.93 -9.71
N ASP A 19 -2.49 12.20 -10.98
CA ASP A 19 -3.84 12.54 -11.43
C ASP A 19 -4.77 11.31 -11.49
N THR A 20 -4.21 10.10 -11.55
CA THR A 20 -4.96 8.85 -11.67
C THR A 20 -5.59 8.45 -10.33
N LYS A 21 -6.81 7.89 -10.35
CA LYS A 21 -7.47 7.42 -9.12
C LYS A 21 -6.62 6.33 -8.45
N PRO A 22 -6.47 6.33 -7.11
CA PRO A 22 -5.90 5.20 -6.37
C PRO A 22 -6.59 3.88 -6.74
N ILE A 23 -5.81 2.80 -6.89
CA ILE A 23 -6.34 1.48 -7.27
C ILE A 23 -7.30 0.94 -6.24
N ASP A 24 -8.32 0.20 -6.68
CA ASP A 24 -9.30 -0.41 -5.77
C ASP A 24 -8.76 -1.70 -5.14
N ILE A 25 -9.08 -1.90 -3.86
CA ILE A 25 -8.72 -3.09 -3.10
C ILE A 25 -9.88 -4.08 -3.18
N ALA A 26 -9.63 -5.21 -3.83
CA ALA A 26 -10.62 -6.29 -3.94
C ALA A 26 -10.69 -7.05 -2.61
N GLN A 27 -11.87 -7.04 -1.99
CA GLN A 27 -12.15 -7.66 -0.69
C GLN A 27 -13.48 -8.40 -0.71
N ARG A 28 -13.62 -9.38 0.18
CA ARG A 28 -14.91 -10.02 0.48
C ARG A 28 -15.03 -10.28 1.98
N ASN A 29 -16.28 -10.31 2.46
CA ASN A 29 -16.61 -10.68 3.82
C ASN A 29 -17.37 -12.01 3.81
N ILE A 30 -16.94 -12.94 4.66
CA ILE A 30 -17.59 -14.25 4.84
C ILE A 30 -18.06 -14.33 6.29
N PRO A 31 -19.31 -14.76 6.59
CA PRO A 31 -19.73 -14.99 7.97
C PRO A 31 -18.79 -15.99 8.67
N ALA A 32 -18.45 -15.72 9.93
CA ALA A 32 -17.66 -16.67 10.71
C ALA A 32 -18.49 -17.91 11.05
N GLU A 33 -17.88 -19.08 10.95
CA GLU A 33 -18.46 -20.34 11.42
C GLU A 33 -18.16 -20.56 12.91
N GLN A 34 -18.77 -21.60 13.52
CA GLN A 34 -18.46 -21.98 14.90
C GLN A 34 -16.98 -22.37 15.07
N TYR A 35 -16.39 -23.00 14.05
CA TYR A 35 -14.97 -23.34 13.97
C TYR A 35 -14.43 -22.83 12.63
N ASN A 36 -13.39 -21.99 12.65
CA ASN A 36 -12.80 -21.46 11.43
C ASN A 36 -11.35 -21.95 11.34
N TYR A 37 -11.04 -22.70 10.29
CA TYR A 37 -9.69 -23.16 9.99
C TYR A 37 -9.08 -22.26 8.91
N PHE A 38 -8.01 -21.57 9.27
CA PHE A 38 -7.35 -20.59 8.40
C PHE A 38 -6.02 -21.09 7.84
N ASP A 39 -5.54 -22.25 8.26
CA ASP A 39 -4.25 -22.75 7.86
C ASP A 39 -4.44 -23.79 6.78
N TYR A 40 -3.83 -23.53 5.62
CA TYR A 40 -3.64 -24.43 4.48
C TYR A 40 -4.87 -25.30 4.24
N ALA A 41 -5.77 -24.80 3.37
CA ALA A 41 -7.01 -25.46 2.97
C ALA A 41 -6.89 -26.99 3.09
N GLU A 42 -7.80 -27.60 3.86
CA GLU A 42 -7.84 -29.04 4.15
C GLU A 42 -7.25 -29.82 2.98
N LEU A 43 -6.15 -30.56 3.22
CA LEU A 43 -5.46 -31.35 2.21
C LEU A 43 -6.50 -31.92 1.25
N ASP A 44 -6.56 -31.39 0.03
CA ASP A 44 -7.37 -32.00 -1.01
C ASP A 44 -6.90 -33.47 -1.12
N SER A 45 -7.73 -34.38 -1.63
CA SER A 45 -7.40 -35.81 -1.70
C SER A 45 -6.10 -36.15 -2.46
N ASP A 46 -5.48 -35.17 -3.13
CA ASP A 46 -4.21 -35.21 -3.84
C ASP A 46 -3.01 -34.62 -3.06
N GLY A 47 -3.20 -34.17 -1.81
CA GLY A 47 -2.15 -33.62 -0.96
C GLY A 47 -1.76 -32.18 -1.28
N TYR A 48 -2.55 -31.47 -2.08
CA TYR A 48 -2.29 -30.07 -2.42
C TYR A 48 -2.63 -29.14 -1.27
N ASP A 49 -1.61 -28.50 -0.69
CA ASP A 49 -1.78 -27.38 0.21
C ASP A 49 -1.41 -26.06 -0.49
N GLY A 50 -2.01 -24.95 -0.06
CA GLY A 50 -1.70 -23.62 -0.63
C GLY A 50 -0.24 -23.18 -0.42
N TYR A 51 0.55 -23.95 0.35
CA TYR A 51 1.92 -23.63 0.71
C TYR A 51 2.83 -23.51 -0.51
N ASP A 52 2.78 -24.47 -1.44
CA ASP A 52 3.64 -24.44 -2.63
C ASP A 52 3.33 -23.24 -3.54
N ILE A 53 2.06 -22.83 -3.63
CA ILE A 53 1.69 -21.60 -4.35
C ILE A 53 2.33 -20.39 -3.67
N ILE A 54 2.16 -20.27 -2.36
CA ILE A 54 2.67 -19.14 -1.60
C ILE A 54 4.19 -19.10 -1.74
N ARG A 55 4.87 -20.19 -1.41
CA ARG A 55 6.33 -20.28 -1.37
C ARG A 55 6.96 -20.07 -2.75
N ASN A 56 6.46 -20.75 -3.77
CA ASN A 56 7.14 -20.80 -5.07
C ASN A 56 6.65 -19.70 -6.03
N ASN A 57 5.39 -19.23 -5.89
CA ASN A 57 4.78 -18.31 -6.85
C ASN A 57 4.48 -16.91 -6.29
N LEU A 58 4.14 -16.78 -5.00
CA LEU A 58 3.69 -15.49 -4.44
C LEU A 58 4.76 -14.81 -3.57
N ALA A 59 5.57 -15.55 -2.82
CA ALA A 59 6.58 -15.02 -1.91
C ALA A 59 7.55 -14.04 -2.58
N PRO A 60 8.06 -14.28 -3.81
CA PRO A 60 8.87 -13.29 -4.51
C PRO A 60 8.11 -11.97 -4.75
N SER A 61 6.86 -12.03 -5.21
CA SER A 61 6.03 -10.84 -5.48
C SER A 61 5.67 -10.10 -4.20
N ILE A 62 5.39 -10.83 -3.11
CA ILE A 62 5.17 -10.26 -1.77
C ILE A 62 6.40 -9.47 -1.34
N GLY A 63 7.58 -10.08 -1.44
CA GLY A 63 8.86 -9.45 -1.10
C GLY A 63 9.10 -8.17 -1.90
N VAL A 64 8.90 -8.21 -3.22
CA VAL A 64 9.04 -7.02 -4.08
C VAL A 64 8.10 -5.89 -3.65
N CYS A 65 6.83 -6.17 -3.37
CA CYS A 65 5.89 -5.15 -2.88
C CYS A 65 6.36 -4.52 -1.56
N LEU A 66 6.85 -5.33 -0.63
CA LEU A 66 7.35 -4.84 0.66
C LEU A 66 8.61 -3.98 0.51
N VAL A 67 9.55 -4.38 -0.36
CA VAL A 67 10.77 -3.61 -0.65
C VAL A 67 10.42 -2.26 -1.28
N ILE A 68 9.57 -2.23 -2.30
CA ILE A 68 9.13 -0.98 -2.95
C ILE A 68 8.44 -0.07 -1.93
N PHE A 69 7.63 -0.62 -1.02
CA PHE A 69 7.02 0.18 0.03
C PHE A 69 8.06 0.75 1.00
N SER A 70 9.08 -0.02 1.38
CA SER A 70 10.18 0.48 2.23
C SER A 70 10.97 1.60 1.55
N GLU A 71 11.17 1.54 0.24
CA GLU A 71 11.76 2.63 -0.54
C GLU A 71 10.85 3.88 -0.55
N LEU A 72 9.54 3.69 -0.77
CA LEU A 72 8.55 4.77 -0.66
C LEU A 72 8.59 5.43 0.73
N GLU A 73 8.60 4.64 1.81
CA GLU A 73 8.66 5.17 3.17
C GLU A 73 9.95 5.94 3.43
N SER A 74 11.07 5.45 2.90
CA SER A 74 12.38 6.12 3.01
C SER A 74 12.39 7.47 2.27
N ASN A 75 11.80 7.54 1.07
CA ASN A 75 11.64 8.80 0.32
C ASN A 75 10.71 9.78 1.04
N LEU A 76 9.59 9.29 1.59
CA LEU A 76 8.68 10.10 2.40
C LEU A 76 9.39 10.67 3.62
N GLU A 77 10.21 9.86 4.30
CA GLU A 77 10.99 10.29 5.46
C GLU A 77 12.03 11.34 5.09
N TYR A 78 12.76 11.16 3.98
CA TYR A 78 13.67 12.17 3.42
C TYR A 78 12.98 13.51 3.21
N HIS A 79 11.91 13.54 2.43
CA HIS A 79 11.17 14.79 2.17
C HIS A 79 10.61 15.40 3.46
N LEU A 80 10.18 14.57 4.40
CA LEU A 80 9.64 15.04 5.67
C LEU A 80 10.71 15.75 6.51
N TYR A 81 11.88 15.16 6.74
CA TYR A 81 12.90 15.82 7.56
C TYR A 81 13.52 17.04 6.88
N SER A 82 13.63 17.04 5.54
CA SER A 82 14.11 18.21 4.80
C SER A 82 13.14 19.39 4.88
N LEU A 83 11.83 19.16 5.03
CA LEU A 83 10.85 20.22 5.29
C LEU A 83 10.85 20.73 6.75
N ILE A 84 11.35 19.93 7.71
CA ILE A 84 11.40 20.32 9.13
C ILE A 84 12.54 21.30 9.39
N SER A 85 13.71 21.09 8.77
CA SER A 85 14.87 21.96 8.96
C SER A 85 15.72 22.06 7.70
N GLU A 86 15.75 23.25 7.10
CA GLU A 86 16.63 23.57 5.98
C GLU A 86 18.12 23.63 6.39
N ARG A 87 18.43 23.62 7.69
CA ARG A 87 19.81 23.78 8.21
C ARG A 87 20.48 22.46 8.56
N THR A 88 19.72 21.41 8.87
CA THR A 88 20.25 20.10 9.23
C THR A 88 19.17 19.02 9.20
N ASP A 89 19.45 17.92 8.50
CA ASP A 89 18.58 16.76 8.47
C ASP A 89 18.53 16.03 9.83
N GLN A 90 19.58 16.15 10.66
CA GLN A 90 19.69 15.40 11.92
C GLN A 90 18.53 15.69 12.88
N LEU A 91 18.11 16.95 12.96
CA LEU A 91 17.00 17.34 13.83
C LEU A 91 15.68 16.72 13.34
N GLY A 92 15.41 16.81 12.03
CA GLY A 92 14.24 16.21 11.43
C GLY A 92 14.25 14.69 11.59
N MET A 93 15.38 14.02 11.35
CA MET A 93 15.54 12.58 11.58
C MET A 93 15.24 12.17 13.03
N ILE A 94 15.75 12.91 14.03
CA ILE A 94 15.46 12.64 15.45
C ILE A 94 13.96 12.76 15.73
N ILE A 95 13.28 13.73 15.10
CA ILE A 95 11.85 13.94 15.27
C ILE A 95 11.03 12.83 14.59
N THR A 96 11.45 12.38 13.41
CA THR A 96 10.63 11.50 12.54
C THR A 96 10.88 10.01 12.73
N HIS A 97 12.06 9.60 13.22
CA HIS A 97 12.39 8.17 13.33
C HIS A 97 11.42 7.33 14.19
N PRO A 98 10.77 7.84 15.27
CA PRO A 98 9.87 7.00 16.07
C PRO A 98 8.45 6.98 15.51
N MET A 99 8.17 7.76 14.45
CA MET A 99 6.84 7.87 13.89
C MET A 99 6.45 6.62 13.10
N THR A 100 5.18 6.23 13.20
CA THR A 100 4.59 5.26 12.28
C THR A 100 4.48 5.87 10.88
N TYR A 101 4.37 5.03 9.84
CA TYR A 101 4.12 5.49 8.48
C TYR A 101 2.93 6.46 8.38
N GLU A 102 1.83 6.19 9.10
CA GLU A 102 0.66 7.07 9.11
C GLU A 102 0.97 8.44 9.74
N GLN A 103 1.75 8.46 10.82
CA GLN A 103 2.20 9.71 11.45
C GLN A 103 3.14 10.49 10.52
N LYS A 104 4.09 9.83 9.84
CA LYS A 104 4.97 10.45 8.84
C LYS A 104 4.15 11.08 7.70
N LEU A 105 3.22 10.31 7.13
CA LEU A 105 2.30 10.77 6.08
C LEU A 105 1.52 12.01 6.51
N LEU A 106 0.86 11.95 7.67
CA LEU A 106 0.01 13.06 8.13
C LEU A 106 0.85 14.31 8.41
N THR A 107 2.01 14.16 9.02
CA THR A 107 2.93 15.26 9.30
C THR A 107 3.42 15.87 7.99
N TYR A 108 3.86 15.06 7.04
CA TYR A 108 4.32 15.52 5.73
C TYR A 108 3.23 16.30 4.98
N ILE A 109 2.02 15.75 4.89
CA ILE A 109 0.90 16.45 4.23
C ILE A 109 0.54 17.75 4.94
N ASN A 110 0.61 17.80 6.27
CA ASN A 110 0.36 19.03 7.02
C ASN A 110 1.44 20.08 6.78
N LEU A 111 2.72 19.67 6.73
CA LEU A 111 3.83 20.55 6.37
C LEU A 111 3.66 21.12 4.97
N LEU A 112 3.38 20.27 3.98
CA LEU A 112 3.09 20.73 2.60
C LEU A 112 1.98 21.80 2.58
N ARG A 113 0.93 21.66 3.40
CA ARG A 113 -0.19 22.63 3.42
C ARG A 113 0.17 23.98 4.03
N ILE A 114 1.16 24.06 4.91
CA ILE A 114 1.57 25.32 5.54
C ILE A 114 2.63 26.06 4.71
N PHE A 115 3.40 25.37 3.88
CA PHE A 115 4.36 26.00 2.99
C PHE A 115 3.65 26.63 1.78
N PRO A 116 3.71 27.96 1.61
CA PRO A 116 3.07 28.63 0.50
C PRO A 116 3.87 28.42 -0.79
N VAL A 117 3.21 27.91 -1.83
CA VAL A 117 3.77 27.94 -3.19
C VAL A 117 3.20 29.16 -3.91
N GLN A 118 4.08 30.04 -4.41
CA GLN A 118 3.68 31.26 -5.11
C GLN A 118 3.14 30.97 -6.51
N GLU A 119 3.72 29.98 -7.19
CA GLU A 119 3.34 29.59 -8.54
C GLU A 119 2.25 28.52 -8.52
N ASN A 120 1.16 28.78 -9.25
CA ASN A 120 0.07 27.83 -9.47
C ASN A 120 -0.51 27.17 -8.18
N PRO A 121 -0.93 27.96 -7.16
CA PRO A 121 -1.34 27.44 -5.85
C PRO A 121 -2.56 26.49 -5.92
N SER A 122 -3.41 26.64 -6.92
CA SER A 122 -4.55 25.74 -7.14
C SER A 122 -4.11 24.34 -7.57
N GLN A 123 -3.10 24.24 -8.44
CA GLN A 123 -2.53 22.96 -8.85
C GLN A 123 -1.77 22.31 -7.69
N TYR A 124 -0.97 23.07 -6.95
CA TYR A 124 -0.30 22.59 -5.73
C TYR A 124 -1.29 21.97 -4.73
N THR A 125 -2.39 22.69 -4.43
CA THR A 125 -3.42 22.20 -3.50
C THR A 125 -4.08 20.91 -4.00
N LYS A 126 -4.30 20.79 -5.32
CA LYS A 126 -4.83 19.58 -5.94
C LYS A 126 -3.84 18.41 -5.79
N ASP A 127 -2.56 18.65 -6.04
CA ASP A 127 -1.51 17.65 -6.03
C ASP A 127 -1.23 17.11 -4.63
N VAL A 128 -1.11 17.99 -3.62
CA VAL A 128 -1.00 17.59 -2.21
C VAL A 128 -2.20 16.75 -1.78
N ARG A 129 -3.41 17.11 -2.23
CA ARG A 129 -4.64 16.35 -1.93
C ARG A 129 -4.62 14.97 -2.58
N GLN A 130 -4.14 14.83 -3.81
CA GLN A 130 -4.04 13.51 -4.46
C GLN A 130 -2.93 12.67 -3.82
N LEU A 131 -1.77 13.27 -3.56
CA LEU A 131 -0.65 12.61 -2.91
C LEU A 131 -1.07 12.00 -1.57
N LYS A 132 -1.83 12.73 -0.74
CA LYS A 132 -2.41 12.20 0.51
C LYS A 132 -3.20 10.91 0.27
N LYS A 133 -4.05 10.87 -0.76
CA LYS A 133 -4.86 9.67 -1.06
C LYS A 133 -3.99 8.51 -1.51
N HIS A 134 -2.98 8.78 -2.34
CA HIS A 134 -2.06 7.76 -2.84
C HIS A 134 -1.21 7.16 -1.72
N LEU A 135 -0.58 7.99 -0.90
CA LEU A 135 0.20 7.57 0.27
C LEU A 135 -0.67 6.76 1.24
N LYS A 136 -1.91 7.19 1.49
CA LYS A 136 -2.82 6.44 2.37
C LYS A 136 -3.12 5.05 1.80
N ARG A 137 -3.48 4.98 0.51
CA ARG A 137 -3.76 3.71 -0.18
C ARG A 137 -2.53 2.79 -0.24
N ALA A 138 -1.33 3.33 -0.41
CA ALA A 138 -0.10 2.55 -0.35
C ALA A 138 0.11 1.91 1.03
N GLY A 139 -0.14 2.65 2.12
CA GLY A 139 -0.10 2.13 3.49
C GLY A 139 -1.13 1.03 3.72
N GLU A 140 -2.37 1.21 3.23
CA GLU A 140 -3.42 0.17 3.27
C GLU A 140 -2.97 -1.11 2.56
N ILE A 141 -2.43 -1.01 1.35
CA ILE A 141 -1.94 -2.16 0.56
C ILE A 141 -0.81 -2.88 1.29
N ARG A 142 0.20 -2.15 1.79
CA ARG A 142 1.30 -2.77 2.53
C ARG A 142 0.81 -3.51 3.77
N ASN A 143 -0.11 -2.91 4.53
CA ASN A 143 -0.65 -3.56 5.71
C ASN A 143 -1.43 -4.83 5.37
N ILE A 144 -2.21 -4.81 4.28
CA ILE A 144 -2.90 -6.01 3.78
C ILE A 144 -1.89 -7.11 3.44
N ILE A 145 -0.84 -6.80 2.68
CA ILE A 145 0.18 -7.78 2.27
C ILE A 145 0.96 -8.32 3.49
N ALA A 146 1.41 -7.43 4.37
CA ALA A 146 2.27 -7.79 5.50
C ALA A 146 1.54 -8.57 6.60
N HIS A 147 0.24 -8.29 6.81
CA HIS A 147 -0.55 -8.90 7.88
C HIS A 147 -1.56 -9.94 7.38
N ALA A 148 -1.58 -10.24 6.09
CA ALA A 148 -2.37 -11.34 5.56
C ALA A 148 -1.94 -12.67 6.22
N LYS A 149 -2.92 -13.49 6.60
CA LYS A 149 -2.67 -14.86 7.04
C LYS A 149 -2.46 -15.73 5.80
N TRP A 150 -1.29 -15.64 5.17
CA TRP A 150 -0.97 -16.33 3.93
C TRP A 150 -1.37 -17.81 3.87
N PRO A 151 -1.24 -18.63 4.94
CA PRO A 151 -1.74 -20.01 4.95
C PRO A 151 -3.23 -20.16 4.55
N SER A 152 -4.04 -19.13 4.71
CA SER A 152 -5.47 -19.11 4.37
C SER A 152 -5.77 -18.88 2.88
N LEU A 153 -4.76 -18.98 2.02
CA LEU A 153 -4.92 -18.78 0.58
C LEU A 153 -5.96 -19.74 0.02
N THR A 154 -7.02 -19.16 -0.55
CA THR A 154 -8.08 -19.90 -1.22
C THR A 154 -7.73 -20.17 -2.68
N LYS A 155 -8.40 -21.16 -3.31
CA LYS A 155 -8.23 -21.49 -4.74
C LYS A 155 -8.50 -20.30 -5.66
N ASP A 156 -9.41 -19.41 -5.27
CA ASP A 156 -9.72 -18.17 -5.97
C ASP A 156 -8.85 -16.99 -5.53
N GLY A 157 -7.70 -17.22 -4.87
CA GLY A 157 -6.66 -16.23 -4.63
C GLY A 157 -6.96 -15.20 -3.54
N PHE A 158 -7.90 -15.48 -2.64
CA PHE A 158 -8.19 -14.65 -1.48
C PHE A 158 -7.42 -15.14 -0.26
N VAL A 159 -7.06 -14.21 0.63
CA VAL A 159 -6.34 -14.50 1.87
C VAL A 159 -7.02 -13.76 3.01
N PHE A 160 -7.25 -14.45 4.11
CA PHE A 160 -7.79 -13.88 5.34
C PHE A 160 -6.86 -12.81 5.90
N SER A 161 -7.44 -11.73 6.44
CA SER A 161 -6.69 -10.66 7.09
C SER A 161 -7.17 -10.38 8.50
N SER A 162 -8.45 -10.06 8.67
CA SER A 162 -8.99 -9.62 9.96
C SER A 162 -10.44 -10.05 10.15
N ILE A 163 -10.93 -9.91 11.38
CA ILE A 163 -12.37 -9.94 11.66
C ILE A 163 -12.95 -8.53 11.52
N ASP A 164 -14.24 -8.46 11.20
CA ASP A 164 -15.05 -7.25 11.22
C ASP A 164 -16.28 -7.52 12.08
N THR A 165 -16.34 -6.80 13.20
CA THR A 165 -17.37 -6.90 14.24
C THR A 165 -18.39 -5.77 14.19
N THR A 166 -18.22 -4.80 13.26
CA THR A 166 -18.99 -3.55 13.27
C THR A 166 -19.98 -3.44 12.11
N SER A 167 -19.88 -4.32 11.11
CA SER A 167 -20.72 -4.27 9.90
C SER A 167 -22.08 -4.99 10.01
N SER A 168 -22.36 -5.74 11.09
CA SER A 168 -23.62 -6.49 11.23
C SER A 168 -24.47 -6.02 12.42
N PRO A 169 -25.76 -5.67 12.22
CA PRO A 169 -26.71 -5.38 13.30
C PRO A 169 -26.91 -6.55 14.29
N ASN A 170 -26.57 -7.78 13.88
CA ASN A 170 -26.93 -9.01 14.58
C ASN A 170 -25.77 -9.66 15.38
N ALA A 171 -24.71 -8.91 15.72
CA ALA A 171 -23.53 -9.42 16.43
C ALA A 171 -22.79 -10.58 15.71
N GLU A 172 -23.06 -10.80 14.43
CA GLU A 172 -22.37 -11.78 13.61
C GLU A 172 -20.97 -11.27 13.24
N ILE A 173 -19.94 -12.03 13.61
CA ILE A 173 -18.56 -11.76 13.25
C ILE A 173 -18.40 -12.08 11.76
N SER A 174 -17.89 -11.12 10.99
CA SER A 174 -17.53 -11.34 9.59
C SER A 174 -16.02 -11.44 9.43
N LEU A 175 -15.58 -12.33 8.55
CA LEU A 175 -14.19 -12.60 8.23
C LEU A 175 -13.82 -11.88 6.95
N LYS A 176 -12.79 -11.04 7.03
CA LYS A 176 -12.35 -10.18 5.94
C LYS A 176 -11.22 -10.84 5.16
N TYR A 177 -11.44 -10.98 3.87
CA TYR A 177 -10.48 -11.53 2.92
C TYR A 177 -10.11 -10.52 1.85
N TYR A 178 -8.86 -10.56 1.39
CA TYR A 178 -8.36 -9.74 0.30
C TYR A 178 -7.85 -10.61 -0.85
N LYS A 179 -8.10 -10.18 -2.08
CA LYS A 179 -7.53 -10.82 -3.27
C LYS A 179 -6.04 -10.50 -3.34
N LEU A 180 -5.19 -11.54 -3.29
CA LEU A 180 -3.73 -11.45 -3.23
C LEU A 180 -3.07 -12.50 -4.12
N ASP A 181 -3.69 -12.81 -5.25
CA ASP A 181 -3.07 -13.64 -6.27
C ASP A 181 -1.93 -12.91 -7.00
N LYS A 182 -1.26 -13.64 -7.89
CA LYS A 182 -0.11 -13.12 -8.65
C LYS A 182 -0.47 -11.86 -9.46
N ASP A 183 -1.64 -11.82 -10.07
CA ASP A 183 -2.07 -10.68 -10.89
C ASP A 183 -2.27 -9.44 -10.01
N LYS A 184 -2.95 -9.62 -8.87
CA LYS A 184 -3.21 -8.51 -7.95
C LYS A 184 -1.95 -8.00 -7.27
N LEU A 185 -1.01 -8.88 -6.92
CA LEU A 185 0.30 -8.49 -6.38
C LEU A 185 1.12 -7.69 -7.40
N ASP A 186 1.06 -8.04 -8.69
CA ASP A 186 1.75 -7.27 -9.73
C ASP A 186 1.09 -5.90 -10.00
N GLU A 187 -0.24 -5.79 -9.88
CA GLU A 187 -0.93 -4.49 -9.87
C GLU A 187 -0.49 -3.65 -8.66
N TYR A 188 -0.43 -4.25 -7.47
CA TYR A 188 0.05 -3.58 -6.25
C TYR A 188 1.50 -3.13 -6.37
N ARG A 189 2.39 -3.96 -6.91
CA ARG A 189 3.78 -3.57 -7.22
C ARG A 189 3.82 -2.32 -8.09
N SER A 190 3.11 -2.33 -9.22
CA SER A 190 3.07 -1.19 -10.15
C SER A 190 2.57 0.08 -9.49
N TYR A 191 1.49 -0.04 -8.71
CA TYR A 191 0.92 1.09 -8.00
C TYR A 191 1.84 1.64 -6.91
N LEU A 192 2.44 0.80 -6.06
CA LEU A 192 3.37 1.23 -5.01
C LEU A 192 4.57 1.98 -5.60
N ASN A 193 5.10 1.49 -6.72
CA ASN A 193 6.19 2.16 -7.44
C ASN A 193 5.75 3.53 -7.97
N ALA A 194 4.53 3.63 -8.52
CA ALA A 194 3.98 4.92 -8.92
C ALA A 194 3.78 5.87 -7.76
N VAL A 195 3.34 5.41 -6.58
CA VAL A 195 3.23 6.27 -5.40
C VAL A 195 4.60 6.83 -5.00
N ALA A 196 5.67 6.03 -5.06
CA ALA A 196 7.04 6.52 -4.82
C ALA A 196 7.43 7.63 -5.81
N ASN A 197 7.16 7.42 -7.11
CA ASN A 197 7.41 8.43 -8.13
C ASN A 197 6.60 9.71 -7.92
N THR A 198 5.32 9.60 -7.54
CA THR A 198 4.48 10.78 -7.26
C THR A 198 4.95 11.55 -6.03
N CYS A 199 5.47 10.87 -5.02
CA CYS A 199 6.03 11.51 -3.84
C CYS A 199 7.28 12.33 -4.20
N ASN A 200 8.19 11.75 -4.99
CA ASN A 200 9.37 12.45 -5.52
C ASN A 200 8.98 13.61 -6.42
N TYR A 201 8.02 13.42 -7.33
CA TYR A 201 7.53 14.45 -8.23
C TYR A 201 6.99 15.68 -7.51
N VAL A 202 6.10 15.49 -6.52
CA VAL A 202 5.54 16.63 -5.76
C VAL A 202 6.65 17.37 -5.01
N TYR A 203 7.61 16.65 -4.43
CA TYR A 203 8.72 17.32 -3.76
C TYR A 203 9.57 18.12 -4.77
N SER A 204 9.99 17.51 -5.88
CA SER A 204 10.85 18.16 -6.87
C SER A 204 10.17 19.34 -7.58
N GLU A 205 8.87 19.23 -7.88
CA GLU A 205 8.12 20.27 -8.61
C GLU A 205 7.97 21.56 -7.80
N TYR A 206 7.88 21.45 -6.47
CA TYR A 206 7.54 22.58 -5.59
C TYR A 206 8.66 23.02 -4.65
N PHE A 207 9.65 22.15 -4.42
CA PHE A 207 10.74 22.38 -3.44
C PHE A 207 12.12 21.99 -3.97
N GLY A 208 12.22 21.48 -5.21
CA GLY A 208 13.47 21.07 -5.85
C GLY A 208 14.18 22.18 -6.62
#